data_AF-A0A1C5TTJ1-F1
#
_entry.id   AF-A0A1C5TTJ1-F1
#
_cell.length_a   1.000
_cell.length_b   1.000
_cell.length_c   1.000
_cell.angle_alpha   90.00
_cell.angle_beta   90.00
_cell.angle_gamma   90.00
#
_symmetry.space_group_name_H-M   'P 1'
#
loop_
_entity.id
_entity.type
_entity.pdbx_description
1 polymer ?
#
loop_
_entity_poly.entity_id
_entity_poly.type
_entity_poly.pdbx_seq_one_letter_code
_entity_poly.pdbx_strand_id
1 'polypeptide(L)'
;MSRILDALEDTGRNADRKLYTILTGKEIGKKMLMENGEIWLKSRNAKFFDIHQKELEEAPDTGCFEAAGERVFVEKIGRRPKLVVCGGGHVAVAVIRMAVMTGMEVTVLEDRPIFADHARAAGADRVICDSYEQGLQKILADTDTYYVIVTRGHRYDQICVERISHMPHAYIGMMGSRRRVAVVRKDAVGHGADPEVIAMLHAPIGLDIHAETPEEIAVSIMAEIIAEKGKKNVGAGFPEEILQAVKAQENAVLKKVLATIVSRRGSAPRAVGTKMLILQDGRIVGTIGGGCLEAKVIARARELMAQPDTEAVLFEADLTADAAEEEGMVCGGVLEVFLEEL
;
A
#
# COMPACT_ATOMS: atom_id res chain seq x y z
N MET A 1 4.88 -6.93 -21.31
CA MET A 1 4.61 -6.90 -19.87
C MET A 1 5.86 -6.99 -19.01
N SER A 2 6.76 -7.98 -19.22
CA SER A 2 7.90 -8.25 -18.30
C SER A 2 8.70 -7.02 -17.87
N ARG A 3 9.11 -6.16 -18.82
CA ARG A 3 9.91 -4.95 -18.49
C ARG A 3 9.20 -3.97 -17.56
N ILE A 4 7.87 -3.83 -17.67
CA ILE A 4 7.10 -2.96 -16.77
C ILE A 4 7.04 -3.60 -15.39
N LEU A 5 6.81 -4.91 -15.30
CA LEU A 5 6.83 -5.64 -14.03
C LEU A 5 8.22 -5.59 -13.36
N ASP A 6 9.29 -5.68 -14.14
CA ASP A 6 10.67 -5.53 -13.65
C ASP A 6 10.92 -4.12 -13.11
N ALA A 7 10.43 -3.08 -13.79
CA ALA A 7 10.56 -1.69 -13.33
C ALA A 7 9.69 -1.36 -12.09
N LEU A 8 8.60 -2.11 -11.89
CA LEU A 8 7.76 -1.97 -10.70
C LEU A 8 8.44 -2.52 -9.44
N GLU A 9 9.40 -3.44 -9.56
CA GLU A 9 10.24 -3.91 -8.44
C GLU A 9 11.36 -2.93 -8.09
N ASP A 10 11.88 -2.21 -9.07
CA ASP A 10 12.97 -1.25 -8.87
C ASP A 10 12.46 0.02 -8.18
N THR A 11 12.19 -0.03 -6.88
CA THR A 11 11.70 1.12 -6.11
C THR A 11 12.83 2.12 -5.81
N GLY A 12 13.35 2.79 -6.84
CA GLY A 12 14.25 3.93 -6.71
C GLY A 12 13.66 4.99 -5.76
N ARG A 13 14.46 5.57 -4.86
CA ARG A 13 13.96 6.42 -3.75
C ARG A 13 13.24 7.68 -4.26
N ASN A 14 12.08 8.00 -3.69
CA ASN A 14 11.19 9.14 -3.97
C ASN A 14 10.64 9.36 -5.38
N ALA A 15 10.69 8.38 -6.27
CA ALA A 15 10.07 8.51 -7.60
C ALA A 15 8.53 8.50 -7.54
N ASP A 16 7.88 9.54 -8.09
CA ASP A 16 6.44 9.55 -8.32
C ASP A 16 6.13 8.74 -9.58
N ARG A 17 5.48 7.59 -9.41
CA ARG A 17 5.23 6.65 -10.50
C ARG A 17 3.76 6.40 -10.71
N LYS A 18 3.34 6.51 -11.96
CA LYS A 18 1.97 6.25 -12.40
C LYS A 18 1.97 5.21 -13.51
N LEU A 19 1.20 4.14 -13.32
CA LEU A 19 0.97 3.12 -14.32
C LEU A 19 -0.38 3.37 -14.99
N TYR A 20 -0.34 3.67 -16.27
CA TYR A 20 -1.51 3.84 -17.12
C TYR A 20 -1.82 2.53 -17.83
N THR A 21 -3.09 2.14 -17.87
CA THR A 21 -3.61 0.97 -18.59
C THR A 21 -4.82 1.39 -19.41
N ILE A 22 -4.80 1.14 -20.72
CA ILE A 22 -5.94 1.40 -21.59
C ILE A 22 -7.00 0.30 -21.38
N LEU A 23 -8.24 0.70 -21.07
CA LEU A 23 -9.33 -0.22 -20.73
C LEU A 23 -10.27 -0.51 -21.90
N THR A 24 -10.27 0.32 -22.94
CA THR A 24 -11.17 0.21 -24.10
C THR A 24 -10.44 0.44 -25.42
N GLY A 25 -11.11 0.16 -26.53
CA GLY A 25 -10.61 0.50 -27.85
C GLY A 25 -9.60 -0.48 -28.43
N LYS A 26 -8.92 -0.04 -29.50
CA LYS A 26 -8.00 -0.90 -30.28
C LYS A 26 -6.69 -1.20 -29.55
N GLU A 27 -6.31 -0.37 -28.59
CA GLU A 27 -5.08 -0.52 -27.80
C GLU A 27 -5.38 -1.00 -26.36
N ILE A 28 -6.53 -1.66 -26.13
CA ILE A 28 -6.87 -2.27 -24.83
C ILE A 28 -5.71 -3.12 -24.27
N GLY A 29 -5.45 -3.00 -22.96
CA GLY A 29 -4.37 -3.71 -22.27
C GLY A 29 -2.98 -3.12 -22.47
N LYS A 30 -2.78 -2.16 -23.39
CA LYS A 30 -1.49 -1.46 -23.47
C LYS A 30 -1.29 -0.62 -22.21
N LYS A 31 -0.05 -0.64 -21.74
CA LYS A 31 0.40 0.06 -20.53
C LYS A 31 1.53 1.05 -20.78
N MET A 32 1.59 2.08 -19.95
CA MET A 32 2.69 3.04 -19.85
C MET A 32 3.01 3.30 -18.38
N LEU A 33 4.29 3.21 -18.03
CA LEU A 33 4.83 3.61 -16.74
C LEU A 33 5.49 4.99 -16.89
N MET A 34 4.97 5.94 -16.13
CA MET A 34 5.52 7.29 -16.01
C MET A 34 6.30 7.40 -14.69
N GLU A 35 7.42 8.11 -14.70
CA GLU A 35 8.24 8.42 -13.53
C GLU A 35 8.58 9.92 -13.53
N ASN A 36 8.21 10.63 -12.47
CA ASN A 36 8.45 12.07 -12.31
C ASN A 36 7.96 12.92 -13.50
N GLY A 37 6.82 12.54 -14.09
CA GLY A 37 6.22 13.22 -15.25
C GLY A 37 6.77 12.79 -16.61
N GLU A 38 7.78 11.93 -16.67
CA GLU A 38 8.37 11.45 -17.93
C GLU A 38 8.01 9.98 -18.21
N ILE A 39 7.85 9.63 -19.49
CA ILE A 39 7.59 8.24 -19.89
C ILE A 39 8.85 7.42 -19.66
N TRP A 40 8.80 6.52 -18.69
CA TRP A 40 9.90 5.61 -18.40
C TRP A 40 9.83 4.36 -19.28
N LEU A 41 8.65 3.72 -19.34
CA LEU A 41 8.41 2.52 -20.14
C LEU A 41 7.01 2.54 -20.74
N LYS A 42 6.85 1.92 -21.90
CA LYS A 42 5.53 1.67 -22.49
C LYS A 42 5.49 0.36 -23.25
N SER A 43 4.28 -0.11 -23.48
CA SER A 43 3.99 -1.27 -24.31
C SER A 43 4.41 -1.01 -25.76
N ARG A 44 4.78 -2.08 -26.48
CA ARG A 44 5.10 -1.99 -27.91
C ARG A 44 3.85 -1.54 -28.69
N ASN A 45 4.07 -0.69 -29.70
CA ASN A 45 3.03 -0.17 -30.59
C ASN A 45 1.88 0.56 -29.86
N ALA A 46 2.12 1.12 -28.68
CA ALA A 46 1.11 1.88 -27.94
C ALA A 46 1.14 3.36 -28.35
N LYS A 47 0.59 3.67 -29.54
CA LYS A 47 0.65 5.02 -30.12
C LYS A 47 -0.24 5.99 -29.35
N PHE A 48 -1.28 5.49 -28.69
CA PHE A 48 -2.17 6.28 -27.85
C PHE A 48 -1.38 7.17 -26.86
N PHE A 49 -0.40 6.59 -26.17
CA PHE A 49 0.43 7.30 -25.19
C PHE A 49 1.38 8.33 -25.80
N ASP A 50 1.71 8.22 -27.09
CA ASP A 50 2.57 9.21 -27.77
C ASP A 50 1.78 10.43 -28.22
N ILE A 51 0.52 10.23 -28.60
CA ILE A 51 -0.33 11.27 -29.18
C ILE A 51 -1.04 12.08 -28.10
N HIS A 52 -1.46 11.42 -27.01
CA HIS A 52 -2.39 12.00 -26.03
C HIS A 52 -1.73 12.40 -24.70
N GLN A 53 -0.43 12.70 -24.68
CA GLN A 53 0.33 12.98 -23.43
C GLN A 53 -0.32 14.06 -22.55
N LYS A 54 -0.81 15.15 -23.15
CA LYS A 54 -1.46 16.25 -22.40
C LYS A 54 -2.68 15.79 -21.59
N GLU A 55 -3.49 14.90 -22.15
CA GLU A 55 -4.68 14.38 -21.47
C GLU A 55 -4.30 13.41 -20.33
N LEU A 56 -3.12 12.77 -20.43
CA LEU A 56 -2.59 11.87 -19.40
C LEU A 56 -1.97 12.63 -18.22
N GLU A 57 -1.52 13.87 -18.41
CA GLU A 57 -1.01 14.76 -17.36
C GLU A 57 -2.13 15.22 -16.41
N GLU A 58 -3.35 15.35 -16.92
CA GLU A 58 -4.55 15.72 -16.15
C GLU A 58 -5.16 14.55 -15.36
N ALA A 59 -4.55 13.36 -15.46
CA ALA A 59 -5.06 12.16 -14.82
C ALA A 59 -5.03 12.25 -13.28
N PRO A 60 -6.01 11.63 -12.60
CA PRO A 60 -5.97 11.51 -11.14
C PRO A 60 -4.73 10.74 -10.66
N ASP A 61 -4.50 10.70 -9.34
CA ASP A 61 -3.44 9.84 -8.81
C ASP A 61 -3.75 8.36 -9.00
N THR A 62 -4.97 7.94 -8.68
CA THR A 62 -5.46 6.57 -8.95
C THR A 62 -6.93 6.63 -9.34
N GLY A 63 -7.31 5.95 -10.43
CA GLY A 63 -8.69 5.87 -10.88
C GLY A 63 -8.85 5.75 -12.39
N CYS A 64 -10.10 5.66 -12.84
CA CYS A 64 -10.44 5.73 -14.25
C CYS A 64 -10.68 7.18 -14.69
N PHE A 65 -10.28 7.50 -15.92
CA PHE A 65 -10.60 8.75 -16.59
C PHE A 65 -10.77 8.48 -18.10
N GLU A 66 -11.36 9.44 -18.81
CA GLU A 66 -11.47 9.40 -20.27
C GLU A 66 -10.35 10.23 -20.90
N ALA A 67 -9.73 9.69 -21.95
CA ALA A 67 -8.77 10.39 -22.78
C ALA A 67 -8.98 9.97 -24.24
N ALA A 68 -9.19 10.95 -25.11
CA ALA A 68 -9.41 10.79 -26.54
C ALA A 68 -10.53 9.79 -26.92
N GLY A 69 -11.59 9.71 -26.10
CA GLY A 69 -12.72 8.80 -26.30
C GLY A 69 -12.47 7.37 -25.83
N GLU A 70 -11.32 7.09 -25.21
CA GLU A 70 -11.00 5.81 -24.58
C GLU A 70 -10.97 5.94 -23.06
N ARG A 71 -11.32 4.85 -22.36
CA ARG A 71 -11.19 4.78 -20.91
C ARG A 71 -9.78 4.32 -20.54
N VAL A 72 -9.16 5.04 -19.62
CA VAL A 72 -7.82 4.75 -19.12
C VAL A 72 -7.88 4.61 -17.60
N PHE A 73 -7.27 3.57 -17.08
CA PHE A 73 -7.00 3.42 -15.66
C PHE A 73 -5.59 3.90 -15.36
N VAL A 74 -5.44 4.82 -14.41
CA VAL A 74 -4.15 5.20 -13.85
C VAL A 74 -4.05 4.69 -12.42
N GLU A 75 -2.90 4.15 -12.06
CA GLU A 75 -2.57 3.74 -10.70
C GLU A 75 -1.26 4.38 -10.27
N LYS A 76 -1.32 5.18 -9.19
CA LYS A 76 -0.13 5.63 -8.50
C LYS A 76 0.49 4.44 -7.78
N ILE A 77 1.68 4.06 -8.21
CA ILE A 77 2.38 2.90 -7.68
C ILE A 77 2.97 3.28 -6.33
N GLY A 78 2.28 2.88 -5.27
CA GLY A 78 2.76 2.98 -3.90
C GLY A 78 3.86 1.98 -3.60
N ARG A 79 4.75 2.35 -2.69
CA ARG A 79 5.67 1.38 -2.07
C ARG A 79 4.99 0.68 -0.91
N ARG A 80 5.59 -0.45 -0.51
CA ARG A 80 5.30 -1.07 0.78
C ARG A 80 5.45 0.00 1.88
N PRO A 81 4.40 0.31 2.66
CA PRO A 81 4.48 1.34 3.69
C PRO A 81 5.57 0.96 4.71
N LYS A 82 6.41 1.93 5.07
CA LYS A 82 7.51 1.71 6.01
C LYS A 82 7.09 2.13 7.41
N LEU A 83 7.30 1.25 8.38
CA LEU A 83 7.12 1.56 9.79
C LEU A 83 8.47 1.56 10.50
N VAL A 84 8.83 2.68 11.11
CA VAL A 84 9.98 2.78 12.01
C VAL A 84 9.47 2.84 13.45
N VAL A 85 9.79 1.82 14.23
CA VAL A 85 9.42 1.73 15.65
C VAL A 85 10.62 2.09 16.51
N CYS A 86 10.51 3.17 17.28
CA CYS A 86 11.49 3.58 18.28
C CYS A 86 11.12 2.96 19.63
N GLY A 87 11.77 1.85 19.98
CA GLY A 87 11.54 1.06 21.17
C GLY A 87 11.19 -0.39 20.84
N GLY A 88 11.56 -1.31 21.73
CA GLY A 88 11.34 -2.75 21.62
C GLY A 88 10.62 -3.36 22.83
N GLY A 89 9.92 -2.55 23.64
CA GLY A 89 9.11 -3.01 24.77
C GLY A 89 7.88 -3.84 24.36
N HIS A 90 7.08 -4.30 25.33
CA HIS A 90 5.92 -5.17 25.08
C HIS A 90 4.91 -4.58 24.08
N VAL A 91 4.56 -3.29 24.21
CA VAL A 91 3.69 -2.59 23.25
C VAL A 91 4.31 -2.58 21.85
N ALA A 92 5.62 -2.31 21.75
CA ALA A 92 6.32 -2.29 20.47
C ALA A 92 6.29 -3.66 19.78
N VAL A 93 6.48 -4.76 20.53
CA VAL A 93 6.39 -6.13 20.00
C VAL A 93 5.00 -6.42 19.42
N ALA A 94 3.93 -6.00 20.10
CA ALA A 94 2.56 -6.15 19.59
C ALA A 94 2.33 -5.32 18.32
N VAL A 95 2.81 -4.06 18.29
CA VAL A 95 2.75 -3.19 17.10
C VAL A 95 3.53 -3.82 15.93
N ILE A 96 4.74 -4.34 16.16
CA ILE A 96 5.56 -4.99 15.12
C ILE A 96 4.80 -6.16 14.48
N ARG A 97 4.20 -7.04 15.29
CA ARG A 97 3.44 -8.19 14.77
C ARG A 97 2.27 -7.75 13.89
N MET A 98 1.52 -6.74 14.31
CA MET A 98 0.39 -6.22 13.52
C MET A 98 0.84 -5.48 12.27
N ALA A 99 1.95 -4.75 12.32
CA ALA A 99 2.54 -4.08 11.17
C ALA A 99 3.02 -5.09 10.12
N VAL A 100 3.67 -6.17 10.54
CA VAL A 100 4.05 -7.29 9.67
C VAL A 100 2.80 -7.96 9.07
N MET A 101 1.79 -8.25 9.90
CA MET A 101 0.52 -8.84 9.45
C MET A 101 -0.23 -7.96 8.44
N THR A 102 -0.08 -6.63 8.51
CA THR A 102 -0.68 -5.67 7.58
C THR A 102 0.21 -5.33 6.39
N GLY A 103 1.34 -6.04 6.22
CA GLY A 103 2.22 -5.92 5.06
C GLY A 103 3.11 -4.68 5.07
N MET A 104 3.38 -4.05 6.22
CA MET A 104 4.37 -2.97 6.31
C MET A 104 5.80 -3.53 6.32
N GLU A 105 6.77 -2.75 5.86
CA GLU A 105 8.20 -3.00 6.07
C GLU A 105 8.59 -2.39 7.41
N VAL A 106 9.06 -3.20 8.36
CA VAL A 106 9.25 -2.79 9.76
C VAL A 106 10.74 -2.68 10.09
N THR A 107 11.18 -1.46 10.42
CA THR A 107 12.49 -1.21 11.03
C THR A 107 12.33 -0.85 12.51
N VAL A 108 13.12 -1.48 13.39
CA VAL A 108 13.08 -1.21 14.83
C VAL A 108 14.39 -0.62 15.31
N LEU A 109 14.30 0.44 16.10
CA LEU A 109 15.40 1.04 16.86
C LEU A 109 15.24 0.69 18.33
N GLU A 110 16.21 -0.01 18.92
CA GLU A 110 16.18 -0.38 20.33
C GLU A 110 17.61 -0.47 20.88
N ASP A 111 17.88 0.24 21.98
CA ASP A 111 19.25 0.36 22.53
C ASP A 111 19.62 -0.78 23.49
N ARG A 112 18.67 -1.66 23.82
CA ARG A 112 18.88 -2.83 24.70
C ARG A 112 18.87 -4.14 23.90
N PRO A 113 19.96 -4.92 23.91
CA PRO A 113 20.10 -6.13 23.10
C PRO A 113 18.94 -7.14 23.20
N ILE A 114 18.47 -7.44 24.42
CA ILE A 114 17.38 -8.41 24.64
C ILE A 114 16.08 -7.96 23.96
N PHE A 115 15.76 -6.67 24.03
CA PHE A 115 14.54 -6.14 23.42
C PHE A 115 14.68 -6.04 21.90
N ALA A 116 15.89 -5.81 21.39
CA ALA A 116 16.19 -5.93 19.96
C ALA A 116 15.99 -7.37 19.46
N ASP A 117 16.37 -8.38 20.23
CA ASP A 117 16.11 -9.79 19.89
C ASP A 117 14.62 -10.12 19.87
N HIS A 118 13.84 -9.58 20.81
CA HIS A 118 12.38 -9.72 20.79
C HIS A 118 11.75 -9.09 19.53
N ALA A 119 12.25 -7.93 19.09
CA ALA A 119 11.78 -7.31 17.85
C ALA A 119 12.07 -8.16 16.61
N ARG A 120 13.25 -8.80 16.55
CA ARG A 120 13.58 -9.78 15.48
C ARG A 120 12.62 -10.97 15.52
N ALA A 121 12.41 -11.54 16.70
CA ALA A 121 11.48 -12.66 16.89
C ALA A 121 10.02 -12.30 16.58
N ALA A 122 9.65 -11.02 16.67
CA ALA A 122 8.33 -10.52 16.30
C ALA A 122 8.14 -10.34 14.78
N GLY A 123 9.20 -10.49 13.98
CA GLY A 123 9.15 -10.44 12.51
C GLY A 123 9.61 -9.11 11.91
N ALA A 124 10.30 -8.23 12.65
CA ALA A 124 10.84 -7.00 12.08
C ALA A 124 11.85 -7.29 10.96
N ASP A 125 11.70 -6.67 9.79
CA ASP A 125 12.59 -6.81 8.64
C ASP A 125 14.01 -6.33 8.95
N ARG A 126 14.14 -5.27 9.75
CA ARG A 126 15.42 -4.71 10.17
C ARG A 126 15.40 -4.27 11.63
N VAL A 127 16.44 -4.65 12.39
CA VAL A 127 16.60 -4.21 13.78
C VAL A 127 17.98 -3.58 13.97
N ILE A 128 17.99 -2.30 14.35
CA ILE A 128 19.20 -1.53 14.64
C ILE A 128 19.33 -1.44 16.17
N CYS A 129 20.26 -2.23 16.70
CA CYS A 129 20.58 -2.23 18.13
C CYS A 129 21.64 -1.16 18.43
N ASP A 130 21.19 0.08 18.65
CA ASP A 130 22.05 1.24 18.89
C ASP A 130 21.26 2.30 19.69
N SER A 131 21.94 3.35 20.15
CA SER A 131 21.28 4.55 20.65
C SER A 131 20.30 5.12 19.60
N TYR A 132 19.19 5.72 20.05
CA TYR A 132 18.18 6.28 19.14
C TYR A 132 18.76 7.33 18.19
N GLU A 133 19.68 8.16 18.67
CA GLU A 133 20.33 9.19 17.85
C GLU A 133 21.13 8.58 16.68
N GLN A 134 22.00 7.60 16.97
CA GLN A 134 22.80 6.92 15.95
C GLN A 134 21.96 5.98 15.09
N GLY A 135 20.93 5.36 15.68
CA GLY A 135 19.99 4.50 14.98
C GLY A 135 19.20 5.26 13.92
N LEU A 136 18.67 6.43 14.25
CA LEU A 136 17.92 7.29 13.32
C LEU A 136 18.77 7.76 12.13
N GLN A 137 20.08 7.96 12.32
CA GLN A 137 20.99 8.29 11.20
C GLN A 137 21.13 7.15 10.17
N LYS A 138 20.83 5.91 10.57
CA LYS A 138 20.90 4.71 9.71
C LYS A 138 19.56 4.39 9.02
N ILE A 139 18.52 5.18 9.29
CA ILE A 139 17.20 5.06 8.68
C ILE A 139 17.19 5.74 7.32
N LEU A 140 16.71 5.01 6.31
CA LEU A 140 16.49 5.54 4.98
C LEU A 140 15.04 6.00 4.86
N ALA A 141 14.77 7.18 5.42
CA ALA A 141 13.44 7.77 5.47
C ALA A 141 12.98 8.33 4.12
N ASP A 142 11.68 8.26 3.87
CA ASP A 142 10.98 8.90 2.76
C ASP A 142 9.61 9.45 3.21
N THR A 143 8.88 10.10 2.30
CA THR A 143 7.56 10.72 2.57
C THR A 143 6.46 9.71 2.89
N ASP A 144 6.73 8.40 2.78
CA ASP A 144 5.83 7.29 3.10
C ASP A 144 6.29 6.49 4.33
N THR A 145 7.19 7.07 5.13
CA THR A 145 7.69 6.49 6.38
C THR A 145 6.84 6.91 7.57
N TYR A 146 6.31 5.93 8.31
CA TYR A 146 5.52 6.09 9.53
C TYR A 146 6.40 5.87 10.74
N TYR A 147 6.40 6.80 11.70
CA TYR A 147 7.18 6.67 12.93
C TYR A 147 6.29 6.41 14.13
N VAL A 148 6.62 5.36 14.90
CA VAL A 148 5.97 5.03 16.17
C VAL A 148 6.99 5.09 17.29
N ILE A 149 6.82 6.07 18.18
CA ILE A 149 7.72 6.34 19.30
C ILE A 149 7.11 5.73 20.57
N VAL A 150 7.66 4.58 20.98
CA VAL A 150 7.22 3.77 22.13
C VAL A 150 8.43 3.40 23.00
N THR A 151 9.24 4.42 23.31
CA THR A 151 10.52 4.22 23.99
C THR A 151 10.34 3.92 25.49
N ARG A 152 11.45 3.63 26.17
CA ARG A 152 11.48 3.34 27.61
C ARG A 152 11.48 4.58 28.52
N GLY A 153 11.33 5.80 28.00
CA GLY A 153 11.22 6.98 28.86
C GLY A 153 11.34 8.32 28.15
N HIS A 154 10.89 9.37 28.86
CA HIS A 154 10.73 10.74 28.34
C HIS A 154 11.95 11.31 27.60
N ARG A 155 13.17 11.07 28.10
CA ARG A 155 14.41 11.54 27.47
C ARG A 155 14.58 10.97 26.07
N TYR A 156 14.25 9.69 25.88
CA TYR A 156 14.38 9.02 24.58
C TYR A 156 13.24 9.39 23.64
N ASP A 157 12.02 9.58 24.18
CA ASP A 157 10.87 10.12 23.43
C ASP A 157 11.24 11.47 22.79
N GLN A 158 11.84 12.37 23.59
CA GLN A 158 12.28 13.68 23.15
C GLN A 158 13.34 13.62 22.03
N ILE A 159 14.40 12.81 22.21
CA ILE A 159 15.43 12.62 21.18
C ILE A 159 14.80 12.16 19.85
N CYS A 160 13.86 11.21 19.93
CA CYS A 160 13.17 10.71 18.74
C CYS A 160 12.32 11.79 18.08
N VAL A 161 11.45 12.47 18.83
CA VAL A 161 10.57 13.52 18.29
C VAL A 161 11.38 14.63 17.64
N GLU A 162 12.40 15.15 18.31
CA GLU A 162 13.26 16.22 17.78
C GLU A 162 13.91 15.80 16.48
N ARG A 163 14.56 14.63 16.46
CA ARG A 163 15.26 14.17 15.26
C ARG A 163 14.32 13.83 14.10
N ILE A 164 13.22 13.12 14.37
CA ILE A 164 12.26 12.69 13.34
C ILE A 164 11.52 13.90 12.76
N SER A 165 11.29 14.96 13.53
CA SER A 165 10.64 16.18 13.03
C SER A 165 11.38 16.83 11.85
N HIS A 166 12.69 16.58 11.71
CA HIS A 166 13.52 17.06 10.61
C HIS A 166 13.73 16.02 9.49
N MET A 167 13.14 14.83 9.60
CA MET A 167 13.25 13.75 8.61
C MET A 167 11.97 13.69 7.76
N PRO A 168 12.04 13.23 6.50
CA PRO A 168 10.83 12.91 5.73
C PRO A 168 9.96 11.89 6.47
N HIS A 169 8.64 12.16 6.54
CA HIS A 169 7.68 11.31 7.21
C HIS A 169 6.27 11.45 6.63
N ALA A 170 5.49 10.38 6.73
CA ALA A 170 4.05 10.37 6.50
C ALA A 170 3.25 10.63 7.77
N TYR A 171 3.81 10.25 8.91
CA TYR A 171 3.13 10.20 10.20
C TYR A 171 4.17 10.12 11.32
N ILE A 172 3.90 10.81 12.42
CA ILE A 172 4.66 10.68 13.67
C ILE A 172 3.67 10.46 14.80
N GLY A 173 3.79 9.33 15.47
CA GLY A 173 3.02 9.00 16.66
C GLY A 173 3.93 8.78 17.86
N MET A 174 3.54 9.28 19.02
CA MET A 174 4.27 9.09 20.27
C MET A 174 3.34 8.63 21.39
N MET A 175 3.73 7.53 22.03
CA MET A 175 3.08 7.04 23.24
C MET A 175 3.49 7.89 24.45
N GLY A 176 2.51 8.35 25.22
CA GLY A 176 2.77 9.10 26.45
C GLY A 176 1.52 9.71 27.04
N SER A 177 1.53 10.00 28.35
CA SER A 177 0.43 10.71 29.00
C SER A 177 0.34 12.15 28.50
N ARG A 178 -0.86 12.76 28.54
CA ARG A 178 -1.07 14.16 28.11
C ARG A 178 -0.05 15.15 28.71
N ARG A 179 0.28 14.96 30.00
CA ARG A 179 1.31 15.77 30.67
C ARG A 179 2.70 15.58 30.06
N ARG A 180 3.11 14.34 29.78
CA ARG A 180 4.40 14.04 29.14
C ARG A 180 4.46 14.62 27.73
N VAL A 181 3.38 14.46 26.95
CA VAL A 181 3.28 14.99 25.60
C VAL A 181 3.46 16.51 25.59
N ALA A 182 2.80 17.23 26.51
CA ALA A 182 2.92 18.68 26.59
C ALA A 182 4.37 19.16 26.82
N VAL A 183 5.13 18.44 27.64
CA VAL A 183 6.55 18.73 27.89
C VAL A 183 7.37 18.48 26.63
N VAL A 184 7.23 17.30 26.01
CA VAL A 184 8.00 16.94 24.81
C VAL A 184 7.72 17.91 23.65
N ARG A 185 6.46 18.31 23.43
CA ARG A 185 6.13 19.30 22.39
C ARG A 185 6.79 20.65 22.65
N LYS A 186 6.72 21.14 23.88
CA LYS A 186 7.32 22.43 24.27
C LYS A 186 8.84 22.39 24.06
N ASP A 187 9.49 21.33 24.53
CA ASP A 187 10.94 21.23 24.46
C ASP A 187 11.41 21.05 23.02
N ALA A 188 10.73 20.23 22.21
CA ALA A 188 11.06 20.06 20.80
C ALA A 188 11.01 21.38 20.02
N VAL A 189 9.96 22.18 20.20
CA VAL A 189 9.87 23.53 19.59
C VAL A 189 10.96 24.45 20.13
N GLY A 190 11.23 24.41 21.44
CA GLY A 190 12.31 25.18 22.06
C GLY A 190 13.70 24.86 21.51
N HIS A 191 13.91 23.63 21.03
CA HIS A 191 15.15 23.17 20.40
C HIS A 191 15.16 23.33 18.86
N GLY A 192 14.16 23.98 18.28
CA GLY A 192 14.14 24.35 16.86
C GLY A 192 13.39 23.39 15.94
N ALA A 193 12.61 22.45 16.47
CA ALA A 193 11.66 21.70 15.66
C ALA A 193 10.57 22.63 15.10
N ASP A 194 10.11 22.36 13.87
CA ASP A 194 9.05 23.11 13.23
C ASP A 194 7.74 22.98 14.03
N PRO A 195 7.16 24.09 14.53
CA PRO A 195 5.90 24.07 15.27
C PRO A 195 4.74 23.41 14.51
N GLU A 196 4.70 23.50 13.19
CA GLU A 196 3.64 22.89 12.37
C GLU A 196 3.77 21.36 12.36
N VAL A 197 4.99 20.84 12.21
CA VAL A 197 5.28 19.40 12.32
C VAL A 197 4.95 18.90 13.73
N ILE A 198 5.37 19.64 14.76
CA ILE A 198 5.08 19.27 16.14
C ILE A 198 3.59 19.35 16.45
N ALA A 199 2.83 20.26 15.83
CA ALA A 199 1.37 20.30 15.97
C ALA A 199 0.71 19.03 15.43
N MET A 200 1.20 18.50 14.31
CA MET A 200 0.72 17.27 13.66
C MET A 200 1.13 15.96 14.36
N LEU A 201 1.95 16.01 15.42
CA LEU A 201 2.31 14.84 16.22
C LEU A 201 1.07 14.15 16.81
N HIS A 202 0.89 12.85 16.58
CA HIS A 202 -0.17 12.06 17.21
C HIS A 202 0.29 11.59 18.58
N ALA A 203 -0.10 12.33 19.62
CA ALA A 203 0.34 12.10 20.98
C ALA A 203 -0.72 12.57 21.99
N PRO A 204 -1.32 11.67 22.80
CA PRO A 204 -1.09 10.22 22.83
C PRO A 204 -1.41 9.56 21.47
N ILE A 205 -0.59 8.59 21.08
CA ILE A 205 -0.74 7.82 19.84
C ILE A 205 -1.93 6.86 19.92
N GLY A 206 -2.60 6.63 18.80
CA GLY A 206 -3.67 5.65 18.64
C GLY A 206 -5.07 6.20 18.88
N LEU A 207 -6.07 5.51 18.34
CA LEU A 207 -7.49 5.86 18.53
C LEU A 207 -7.93 5.65 19.99
N ASP A 208 -8.77 6.55 20.50
CA ASP A 208 -9.34 6.42 21.85
C ASP A 208 -10.42 5.34 21.89
N ILE A 209 -9.98 4.09 22.12
CA ILE A 209 -10.81 2.90 22.24
C ILE A 209 -10.78 2.30 23.66
N HIS A 210 -10.29 3.07 24.64
CA HIS A 210 -10.09 2.62 26.02
C HIS A 210 -9.19 1.38 26.16
N ALA A 211 -8.15 1.28 25.33
CA ALA A 211 -7.18 0.18 25.37
C ALA A 211 -6.37 0.15 26.68
N GLU A 212 -6.16 -1.04 27.24
CA GLU A 212 -5.40 -1.24 28.49
C GLU A 212 -4.20 -2.17 28.31
N THR A 213 -4.36 -3.26 27.56
CA THR A 213 -3.31 -4.26 27.32
C THR A 213 -2.37 -3.83 26.18
N PRO A 214 -1.12 -4.33 26.12
CA PRO A 214 -0.22 -4.07 25.01
C PRO A 214 -0.82 -4.39 23.63
N GLU A 215 -1.61 -5.47 23.55
CA GLU A 215 -2.29 -5.91 22.35
C GLU A 215 -3.40 -4.93 21.93
N GLU A 216 -4.25 -4.49 22.87
CA GLU A 216 -5.30 -3.49 22.58
C GLU A 216 -4.69 -2.13 22.19
N ILE A 217 -3.60 -1.73 22.84
CA ILE A 217 -2.88 -0.49 22.51
C ILE A 217 -2.30 -0.61 21.09
N ALA A 218 -1.76 -1.77 20.72
CA ALA A 218 -1.30 -2.01 19.36
C ALA A 218 -2.44 -1.95 18.34
N VAL A 219 -3.64 -2.50 18.64
CA VAL A 219 -4.83 -2.34 17.79
C VAL A 219 -5.17 -0.85 17.61
N SER A 220 -5.19 -0.09 18.71
CA SER A 220 -5.47 1.36 18.70
C SER A 220 -4.48 2.13 17.81
N ILE A 221 -3.17 1.86 17.96
CA ILE A 221 -2.10 2.49 17.17
C ILE A 221 -2.23 2.13 15.70
N MET A 222 -2.38 0.84 15.39
CA MET A 222 -2.45 0.37 14.00
C MET A 222 -3.73 0.84 13.31
N ALA A 223 -4.85 0.95 14.03
CA ALA A 223 -6.08 1.52 13.49
C ALA A 223 -5.90 3.00 13.11
N GLU A 224 -5.22 3.80 13.94
CA GLU A 224 -4.90 5.19 13.61
C GLU A 224 -3.97 5.27 12.39
N ILE A 225 -2.90 4.47 12.34
CA ILE A 225 -1.97 4.42 11.19
C ILE A 225 -2.70 4.03 9.91
N ILE A 226 -3.58 3.03 9.94
CA ILE A 226 -4.37 2.61 8.78
C ILE A 226 -5.31 3.73 8.34
N ALA A 227 -5.96 4.43 9.27
CA ALA A 227 -6.82 5.57 8.96
C ALA A 227 -6.04 6.71 8.29
N GLU A 228 -4.87 7.08 8.82
CA GLU A 228 -4.00 8.10 8.21
C GLU A 228 -3.46 7.66 6.85
N LYS A 229 -3.07 6.38 6.71
CA LYS A 229 -2.65 5.81 5.41
C LYS A 229 -3.78 5.88 4.38
N GLY A 230 -5.01 5.58 4.78
CA GLY A 230 -6.18 5.59 3.90
C GLY A 230 -6.57 6.97 3.37
N LYS A 231 -6.12 8.07 4.00
CA LYS A 231 -6.33 9.43 3.48
C LYS A 231 -5.48 9.71 2.23
N LYS A 232 -4.39 8.98 2.03
CA LYS A 232 -3.56 9.10 0.82
C LYS A 232 -4.17 8.22 -0.28
N ASN A 233 -4.52 8.80 -1.44
CA ASN A 233 -4.99 8.07 -2.63
C ASN A 233 -3.85 7.33 -3.36
N VAL A 234 -3.11 6.50 -2.64
CA VAL A 234 -2.07 5.63 -3.20
C VAL A 234 -2.75 4.35 -3.67
N GLY A 235 -2.46 3.90 -4.89
CA GLY A 235 -2.97 2.64 -5.42
C GLY A 235 -2.50 1.46 -4.59
N ALA A 236 -3.19 0.32 -4.69
CA ALA A 236 -2.77 -0.92 -4.04
C ALA A 236 -1.40 -1.41 -4.55
N GLY A 237 -0.99 -0.93 -5.74
CA GLY A 237 0.27 -1.31 -6.37
C GLY A 237 0.21 -2.78 -6.79
N PHE A 238 1.39 -3.37 -7.01
CA PHE A 238 1.51 -4.80 -7.26
C PHE A 238 1.93 -5.52 -5.99
N PRO A 239 1.08 -6.38 -5.40
CA PRO A 239 1.47 -7.22 -4.29
C PRO A 239 2.71 -8.06 -4.64
N GLU A 240 3.66 -8.15 -3.70
CA GLU A 240 4.92 -8.86 -3.89
C GLU A 240 4.69 -10.33 -4.28
N GLU A 241 3.72 -10.99 -3.63
CA GLU A 241 3.31 -12.35 -3.95
C GLU A 241 2.83 -12.52 -5.41
N ILE A 242 2.13 -11.52 -5.98
CA ILE A 242 1.69 -11.54 -7.37
C ILE A 242 2.90 -11.39 -8.30
N LEU A 243 3.81 -10.44 -8.02
CA LEU A 243 5.03 -10.26 -8.83
C LEU A 243 5.88 -11.53 -8.84
N GLN A 244 6.10 -12.13 -7.67
CA GLN A 244 6.81 -13.40 -7.52
C GLN A 244 6.12 -14.52 -8.30
N ALA A 245 4.80 -14.68 -8.17
CA ALA A 245 4.05 -15.72 -8.86
C ALA A 245 4.04 -15.55 -10.39
N VAL A 246 3.99 -14.31 -10.89
CA VAL A 246 4.09 -14.03 -12.33
C VAL A 246 5.47 -14.43 -12.87
N LYS A 247 6.54 -14.17 -12.11
CA LYS A 247 7.92 -14.43 -12.52
C LYS A 247 8.43 -15.84 -12.23
N ALA A 248 7.76 -16.60 -11.37
CA ALA A 248 8.17 -17.94 -10.98
C ALA A 248 8.33 -18.86 -12.21
N GLN A 249 9.49 -19.53 -12.32
CA GLN A 249 9.82 -20.38 -13.47
C GLN A 249 8.83 -21.54 -13.64
N GLU A 250 8.35 -22.12 -12.55
CA GLU A 250 7.30 -23.15 -12.56
C GLU A 250 6.00 -22.69 -13.22
N ASN A 251 5.74 -21.38 -13.23
CA ASN A 251 4.54 -20.80 -13.83
C ASN A 251 4.79 -20.30 -15.25
N ALA A 252 6.01 -20.38 -15.79
CA ALA A 252 6.37 -19.79 -17.09
C ALA A 252 5.57 -20.37 -18.28
N VAL A 253 5.13 -21.62 -18.16
CA VAL A 253 4.35 -22.33 -19.20
C VAL A 253 2.83 -22.17 -19.05
N LEU A 254 2.37 -21.66 -17.91
CA LEU A 254 0.95 -21.52 -17.63
C LEU A 254 0.44 -20.19 -18.19
N LYS A 255 -0.75 -20.21 -18.79
CA LYS A 255 -1.50 -18.97 -18.99
C LYS A 255 -1.82 -18.34 -17.64
N LYS A 256 -1.77 -17.01 -17.60
CA LYS A 256 -1.98 -16.20 -16.40
C LYS A 256 -2.89 -15.05 -16.76
N VAL A 257 -3.92 -14.82 -15.96
CA VAL A 257 -4.77 -13.64 -16.08
C VAL A 257 -4.66 -12.82 -14.82
N LEU A 258 -4.34 -11.54 -14.97
CA LEU A 258 -4.38 -10.56 -13.89
C LEU A 258 -5.75 -9.89 -13.89
N ALA A 259 -6.44 -9.99 -12.77
CA ALA A 259 -7.64 -9.22 -12.49
C ALA A 259 -7.31 -7.99 -11.68
N THR A 260 -7.79 -6.81 -12.09
CA THR A 260 -7.65 -5.54 -11.36
C THR A 260 -9.00 -4.87 -11.22
N ILE A 261 -9.41 -4.51 -10.00
CA ILE A 261 -10.59 -3.63 -9.80
C ILE A 261 -10.23 -2.22 -10.27
N VAL A 262 -10.88 -1.73 -11.34
CA VAL A 262 -10.60 -0.41 -11.92
C VAL A 262 -11.66 0.63 -11.54
N SER A 263 -12.85 0.18 -11.14
CA SER A 263 -13.94 1.04 -10.71
C SER A 263 -14.81 0.33 -9.67
N ARG A 264 -15.41 1.11 -8.78
CA ARG A 264 -16.32 0.62 -7.74
C ARG A 264 -17.45 1.63 -7.51
N ARG A 265 -18.68 1.13 -7.44
CA ARG A 265 -19.87 1.87 -7.01
C ARG A 265 -20.56 1.11 -5.86
N GLY A 266 -20.98 1.82 -4.82
CA GLY A 266 -21.65 1.23 -3.66
C GLY A 266 -20.73 0.46 -2.70
N SER A 267 -21.33 -0.44 -1.91
CA SER A 267 -20.70 -1.10 -0.76
C SER A 267 -19.89 -2.34 -1.12
N ALA A 268 -19.05 -2.28 -2.15
CA ALA A 268 -18.19 -3.41 -2.54
C ALA A 268 -17.04 -3.68 -1.53
N PRO A 269 -16.42 -4.88 -1.52
CA PRO A 269 -15.52 -5.29 -0.43
C PRO A 269 -14.09 -4.72 -0.51
N ARG A 270 -13.60 -4.38 -1.70
CA ARG A 270 -12.19 -3.96 -1.90
C ARG A 270 -12.08 -2.59 -2.58
N ALA A 271 -10.87 -2.02 -2.54
CA ALA A 271 -10.56 -0.73 -3.14
C ALA A 271 -10.14 -0.86 -4.61
N VAL A 272 -10.26 0.23 -5.36
CA VAL A 272 -9.71 0.36 -6.72
C VAL A 272 -8.19 0.11 -6.70
N GLY A 273 -7.68 -0.58 -7.71
CA GLY A 273 -6.28 -1.02 -7.83
C GLY A 273 -6.01 -2.43 -7.28
N THR A 274 -6.91 -2.98 -6.44
CA THR A 274 -6.76 -4.35 -5.89
C THR A 274 -6.61 -5.38 -7.01
N LYS A 275 -5.64 -6.29 -6.86
CA LYS A 275 -5.29 -7.28 -7.89
C LYS A 275 -5.45 -8.73 -7.39
N MET A 276 -5.75 -9.61 -8.32
CA MET A 276 -5.78 -11.06 -8.13
C MET A 276 -5.21 -11.73 -9.38
N LEU A 277 -4.29 -12.67 -9.22
CA LEU A 277 -3.71 -13.46 -10.29
C LEU A 277 -4.39 -14.83 -10.35
N ILE A 278 -4.85 -15.20 -11.54
CA ILE A 278 -5.45 -16.52 -11.82
C ILE A 278 -4.51 -17.27 -12.74
N LEU A 279 -4.06 -18.45 -12.33
CA LEU A 279 -3.25 -19.35 -13.14
C LEU A 279 -4.12 -20.40 -13.85
N GLN A 280 -3.67 -20.85 -15.02
CA GLN A 280 -4.37 -21.84 -15.84
C GLN A 280 -4.69 -23.16 -15.10
N ASP A 281 -3.84 -23.55 -14.16
CA ASP A 281 -4.01 -24.76 -13.34
C ASP A 281 -5.00 -24.58 -12.18
N GLY A 282 -5.59 -23.39 -12.04
CA GLY A 282 -6.56 -23.05 -11.01
C GLY A 282 -5.96 -22.48 -9.72
N ARG A 283 -4.63 -22.38 -9.59
CA ARG A 283 -4.02 -21.64 -8.49
C ARG A 283 -4.37 -20.15 -8.58
N ILE A 284 -4.53 -19.52 -7.43
CA ILE A 284 -4.89 -18.10 -7.29
C ILE A 284 -3.91 -17.44 -6.32
N VAL A 285 -3.46 -16.23 -6.64
CA VAL A 285 -2.60 -15.41 -5.78
C VAL A 285 -3.22 -14.03 -5.60
N GLY A 286 -3.31 -13.57 -4.35
CA GLY A 286 -4.09 -12.38 -4.01
C GLY A 286 -5.60 -12.61 -4.05
N THR A 287 -6.36 -11.54 -3.83
CA THR A 287 -7.82 -11.57 -3.76
C THR A 287 -8.38 -10.19 -4.11
N ILE A 288 -9.47 -10.16 -4.88
CA ILE A 288 -10.25 -8.95 -5.17
C ILE A 288 -11.55 -8.89 -4.34
N GLY A 289 -11.78 -9.83 -3.43
CA GLY A 289 -13.01 -9.91 -2.65
C GLY A 289 -13.19 -11.27 -1.99
N GLY A 290 -14.44 -11.71 -1.88
CA GLY A 290 -14.77 -13.06 -1.44
C GLY A 290 -16.13 -13.44 -2.01
N GLY A 291 -16.45 -14.73 -2.05
CA GLY A 291 -17.76 -15.20 -2.47
C GLY A 291 -18.02 -15.09 -3.99
N CYS A 292 -19.22 -14.65 -4.36
CA CYS A 292 -19.71 -14.71 -5.76
C CYS A 292 -18.87 -13.87 -6.74
N LEU A 293 -18.32 -12.74 -6.31
CA LEU A 293 -17.46 -11.88 -7.14
C LEU A 293 -16.24 -12.66 -7.66
N GLU A 294 -15.52 -13.34 -6.77
CA GLU A 294 -14.32 -14.07 -7.14
C GLU A 294 -14.66 -15.21 -8.10
N ALA A 295 -15.74 -15.94 -7.84
CA ALA A 295 -16.20 -17.01 -8.73
C ALA A 295 -16.49 -16.50 -10.15
N LYS A 296 -17.21 -15.37 -10.28
CA LYS A 296 -17.49 -14.72 -11.57
C LYS A 296 -16.22 -14.29 -12.29
N VAL A 297 -15.27 -13.69 -11.57
CA VAL A 297 -13.99 -13.25 -12.14
C VAL A 297 -13.12 -14.44 -12.56
N ILE A 298 -13.05 -15.51 -11.78
CA ILE A 298 -12.31 -16.73 -12.14
C ILE A 298 -12.91 -17.37 -13.40
N ALA A 299 -14.24 -17.45 -13.50
CA ALA A 299 -14.91 -17.97 -14.68
C ALA A 299 -14.57 -17.14 -15.92
N ARG A 300 -14.69 -15.80 -15.83
CA ARG A 300 -14.37 -14.90 -16.94
C ARG A 300 -12.89 -14.94 -17.33
N ALA A 301 -11.98 -15.09 -16.36
CA ALA A 301 -10.55 -15.26 -16.61
C ALA A 301 -10.26 -16.56 -17.38
N ARG A 302 -10.93 -17.67 -17.05
CA ARG A 302 -10.79 -18.93 -17.79
C ARG A 302 -11.30 -18.82 -19.23
N GLU A 303 -12.41 -18.12 -19.43
CA GLU A 303 -12.91 -17.83 -20.78
C GLU A 303 -11.91 -17.00 -21.59
N LEU A 304 -11.30 -15.96 -20.98
CA LEU A 304 -10.26 -15.16 -21.62
C LEU A 304 -9.07 -16.04 -22.04
N MET A 305 -8.58 -16.91 -21.15
CA MET A 305 -7.48 -17.84 -21.46
C MET A 305 -7.81 -18.78 -22.63
N ALA A 306 -9.09 -19.09 -22.86
CA ALA A 306 -9.54 -19.94 -23.96
C ALA A 306 -9.70 -19.20 -25.30
N GLN A 307 -9.64 -17.87 -25.31
CA GLN A 307 -9.83 -17.02 -26.50
C GLN A 307 -8.47 -16.52 -27.04
N PRO A 308 -7.91 -17.13 -28.10
CA PRO A 308 -6.55 -16.83 -28.55
C PRO A 308 -6.34 -15.40 -29.08
N ASP A 309 -7.41 -14.74 -29.56
CA ASP A 309 -7.34 -13.41 -30.16
C ASP A 309 -7.73 -12.28 -29.18
N THR A 310 -7.99 -12.59 -27.91
CA THR A 310 -8.41 -11.61 -26.89
C THR A 310 -7.39 -11.58 -25.76
N GLU A 311 -6.59 -10.52 -25.69
CA GLU A 311 -5.55 -10.36 -24.65
C GLU A 311 -6.11 -9.70 -23.38
N ALA A 312 -7.21 -8.97 -23.46
CA ALA A 312 -7.81 -8.28 -22.32
C ALA A 312 -9.30 -8.00 -22.50
N VAL A 313 -10.01 -7.86 -21.37
CA VAL A 313 -11.42 -7.48 -21.34
C VAL A 313 -11.75 -6.70 -20.07
N LEU A 314 -12.61 -5.69 -20.22
CA LEU A 314 -13.27 -5.02 -19.11
C LEU A 314 -14.59 -5.73 -18.77
N PHE A 315 -14.74 -6.17 -17.53
CA PHE A 315 -15.87 -6.95 -17.05
C PHE A 315 -16.59 -6.21 -15.93
N GLU A 316 -17.89 -5.97 -16.07
CA GLU A 316 -18.72 -5.43 -14.99
C GLU A 316 -19.31 -6.59 -14.16
N ALA A 317 -19.10 -6.54 -12.85
CA ALA A 317 -19.65 -7.47 -11.88
C ALA A 317 -20.66 -6.74 -10.99
N ASP A 318 -21.95 -7.01 -11.21
CA ASP A 318 -23.02 -6.53 -10.35
C ASP A 318 -23.30 -7.56 -9.23
N LEU A 319 -23.09 -7.13 -7.98
CA LEU A 319 -23.36 -7.94 -6.78
C LEU A 319 -24.76 -7.64 -6.19
N THR A 320 -25.49 -6.67 -6.74
CA THR A 320 -26.84 -6.33 -6.33
C THR A 320 -27.88 -7.26 -6.93
N ALA A 321 -27.64 -7.78 -8.14
CA ALA A 321 -28.51 -8.76 -8.79
C ALA A 321 -28.52 -10.12 -8.06
N ASP A 322 -27.36 -10.56 -7.55
CA ASP A 322 -27.25 -11.77 -6.72
C ASP A 322 -27.93 -11.59 -5.35
N ALA A 323 -28.08 -10.34 -4.89
CA ALA A 323 -28.70 -10.00 -3.61
C ALA A 323 -30.24 -10.12 -3.62
N ALA A 324 -30.86 -10.29 -4.78
CA ALA A 324 -32.30 -10.49 -4.89
C ALA A 324 -32.73 -11.96 -4.69
N GLU A 325 -31.82 -12.93 -4.80
CA GLU A 325 -32.20 -14.35 -4.83
C GLU A 325 -31.92 -15.15 -3.55
N GLU A 326 -30.84 -14.95 -2.80
CA GLU A 326 -30.55 -15.83 -1.65
C GLU A 326 -29.72 -15.16 -0.53
N GLU A 327 -30.26 -15.19 0.70
CA GLU A 327 -29.56 -15.03 1.99
C GLU A 327 -28.93 -13.67 2.36
N GLY A 328 -29.74 -12.61 2.47
CA GLY A 328 -29.79 -11.68 3.62
C GLY A 328 -28.54 -10.94 4.15
N MET A 329 -27.33 -11.14 3.62
CA MET A 329 -26.08 -10.50 4.08
C MET A 329 -25.07 -10.41 2.93
N VAL A 330 -25.18 -9.42 2.02
CA VAL A 330 -24.15 -9.20 0.98
C VAL A 330 -23.90 -7.71 0.71
N CYS A 331 -22.63 -7.37 0.57
CA CYS A 331 -22.05 -6.11 0.11
C CYS A 331 -22.61 -5.68 -1.27
N GLY A 332 -23.74 -4.95 -1.31
CA GLY A 332 -24.44 -4.54 -2.54
C GLY A 332 -23.74 -3.43 -3.34
N GLY A 333 -22.74 -3.78 -4.14
CA GLY A 333 -22.03 -2.85 -5.03
C GLY A 333 -21.83 -3.38 -6.44
N VAL A 334 -21.52 -2.48 -7.37
CA VAL A 334 -21.12 -2.79 -8.75
C VAL A 334 -19.62 -2.51 -8.89
N LEU A 335 -18.90 -3.44 -9.49
CA LEU A 335 -17.46 -3.36 -9.72
C LEU A 335 -17.16 -3.49 -11.20
N GLU A 336 -16.16 -2.77 -11.68
CA GLU A 336 -15.56 -3.06 -12.98
C GLU A 336 -14.18 -3.66 -12.72
N VAL A 337 -13.96 -4.85 -13.29
CA VAL A 337 -12.73 -5.62 -13.18
C VAL A 337 -12.12 -5.73 -14.56
N PHE A 338 -10.90 -5.24 -14.70
CA PHE A 338 -10.10 -5.40 -15.90
C PHE A 338 -9.33 -6.73 -15.82
N LEU A 339 -9.50 -7.58 -16.83
CA LEU A 339 -8.82 -8.86 -16.96
C LEU A 339 -7.85 -8.78 -18.12
N GLU A 340 -6.60 -9.18 -17.91
CA GLU A 340 -5.57 -9.22 -18.96
C GLU A 340 -4.72 -10.49 -18.86
N GLU A 341 -4.43 -11.12 -19.99
CA GLU A 341 -3.45 -12.21 -20.11
C GLU A 341 -2.03 -11.63 -20.06
N LEU A 342 -1.14 -12.21 -19.24
CA LEU A 342 0.20 -11.65 -18.92
C LEU A 342 1.36 -12.17 -19.79
#